data_AF-A0A1N7DDU0-F1
#
_entry.id   AF-A0A1N7DDU0-F1
#
_cell.length_a   1.000
_cell.length_b   1.000
_cell.length_c   1.000
_cell.angle_alpha   90.00
_cell.angle_beta   90.00
_cell.angle_gamma   90.00
#
_symmetry.space_group_name_H-M   'P 1'
#
loop_
_entity.id
_entity.type
_entity.pdbx_description
1 polymer ?
#
loop_
_entity_poly.entity_id
_entity_poly.type
_entity_poly.pdbx_seq_one_letter_code
_entity_poly.pdbx_strand_id
1 'polypeptide(L)' 'MYDIIESGITAADPAGYVEATVRPDGRLAALRIDPRATYDLTAAELAGACIEAIQHACSALPDTSHHPR' A
#
# COMPACT_ATOMS: atom_id res chain seq x y z
N MET A 1 9.73 -12.94 14.71
CA MET A 1 10.65 -11.92 14.18
C MET A 1 10.01 -11.40 12.91
N TYR A 2 9.40 -10.21 12.93
CA TYR A 2 8.83 -9.61 11.73
C TYR A 2 9.95 -8.87 11.02
N ASP A 3 10.25 -9.27 9.79
CA ASP A 3 11.23 -8.61 8.93
C ASP A 3 10.77 -7.17 8.70
N ILE A 4 11.59 -6.21 9.11
CA ILE A 4 11.35 -4.79 8.88
C ILE A 4 11.78 -4.53 7.44
N ILE A 5 10.82 -4.27 6.55
CA ILE A 5 11.11 -3.85 5.17
C ILE A 5 11.67 -2.42 5.25
N GLU A 6 12.98 -2.29 5.47
CA GLU A 6 13.71 -1.05 5.79
C GLU A 6 13.67 0.07 4.74
N SER A 7 12.90 -0.02 3.65
CA SER A 7 12.82 1.08 2.67
C SER A 7 11.51 1.14 1.86
N GLY A 8 10.42 0.55 2.36
CA GLY A 8 9.12 0.65 1.68
C GLY A 8 8.31 1.86 2.12
N ILE A 9 7.64 2.52 1.18
CA ILE A 9 6.59 3.49 1.50
C ILE A 9 5.34 2.73 1.88
N THR A 10 4.82 3.01 3.08
CA THR A 10 3.58 2.43 3.57
C THR A 10 2.48 3.47 3.54
N ALA A 11 1.34 3.11 2.95
CA ALA A 11 0.14 3.93 2.95
C ALA A 11 -1.10 3.07 3.19
N ALA A 12 -2.14 3.70 3.74
CA ALA A 12 -3.43 3.07 3.99
C ALA A 12 -4.48 3.56 2.98
N ASP A 13 -5.55 2.78 2.81
CA ASP A 13 -6.79 3.29 2.24
C ASP A 13 -7.39 4.38 3.17
N PRO A 14 -8.27 5.26 2.64
CA PRO A 14 -8.85 6.36 3.42
C PRO A 14 -9.60 5.93 4.69
N ALA A 15 -10.16 4.71 4.71
CA ALA A 15 -10.93 4.20 5.84
C ALA A 15 -10.08 3.36 6.82
N GLY A 16 -8.81 3.07 6.49
CA GLY A 16 -7.87 2.39 7.38
C GLY A 16 -8.11 0.89 7.53
N TYR A 17 -8.70 0.25 6.53
CA TYR A 17 -8.91 -1.21 6.46
C TYR A 17 -7.72 -1.95 5.86
N VAL A 18 -6.96 -1.34 4.97
CA VAL A 18 -5.87 -1.96 4.22
C VAL A 18 -4.65 -1.04 4.22
N GLU A 19 -3.50 -1.60 4.58
CA GLU A 19 -2.20 -0.96 4.44
C GLU A 19 -1.38 -1.67 3.37
N ALA A 20 -0.77 -0.91 2.47
CA ALA A 20 0.14 -1.41 1.45
C ALA A 20 1.54 -0.83 1.67
N THR A 21 2.56 -1.69 1.60
CA THR A 21 3.96 -1.27 1.59
C THR A 21 4.55 -1.51 0.21
N VAL A 22 4.99 -0.45 -0.46
CA VAL A 22 5.60 -0.50 -1.79
C VAL A 22 7.08 -0.15 -1.70
N ARG A 23 7.93 -0.95 -2.34
CA ARG A 23 9.38 -0.74 -2.39
C ARG A 23 9.72 0.43 -3.33
N PRO A 24 10.94 0.99 -3.25
CA PRO A 24 11.38 2.05 -4.15
C PRO A 24 11.40 1.65 -5.64
N ASP A 25 11.44 0.35 -5.95
CA ASP A 25 11.36 -0.17 -7.33
C ASP A 25 9.90 -0.30 -7.85
N GLY A 26 8.92 0.19 -7.09
CA GLY A 26 7.50 0.14 -7.43
C GLY A 26 6.82 -1.19 -7.15
N ARG A 27 7.52 -2.19 -6.61
CA ARG A 27 6.94 -3.50 -6.30
C ARG A 27 6.25 -3.49 -4.93
N LEU A 28 5.09 -4.13 -4.85
CA LEU A 28 4.41 -4.39 -3.58
C LEU A 28 5.25 -5.35 -2.73
N ALA A 29 5.61 -4.93 -1.52
CA ALA A 29 6.33 -5.75 -0.54
C ALA A 29 5.40 -6.44 0.45
N ALA A 30 4.35 -5.73 0.88
CA ALA A 30 3.38 -6.23 1.84
C ALA A 30 2.01 -5.61 1.61
N LEU A 31 0.97 -6.37 1.94
CA LEU A 31 -0.41 -5.90 2.06
C LEU A 31 -0.97 -6.44 3.36
N ARG A 32 -1.48 -5.57 4.23
CA ARG A 32 -2.07 -5.92 5.51
C ARG A 32 -3.53 -5.52 5.47
N ILE A 33 -4.41 -6.45 5.80
CA ILE A 33 -5.85 -6.22 5.85
C ILE A 33 -6.29 -6.34 7.30
N ASP A 34 -6.93 -5.31 7.82
CA ASP A 34 -7.55 -5.33 9.13
C ASP A 34 -8.72 -6.33 9.13
N PRO A 35 -8.82 -7.25 10.11
CA PRO A 35 -9.89 -8.24 10.18
C PRO A 35 -11.31 -7.64 10.14
N ARG A 36 -11.49 -6.40 10.61
CA ARG A 36 -12.77 -5.67 10.56
C ARG A 36 -13.31 -5.56 9.13
N ALA A 37 -12.41 -5.43 8.15
CA ALA A 37 -12.77 -5.34 6.74
C ALA A 37 -13.57 -6.56 6.26
N THR A 38 -13.39 -7.75 6.86
CA THR A 38 -14.14 -8.96 6.48
C THR A 38 -15.59 -8.96 6.95
N TYR A 39 -15.92 -8.09 7.90
CA TYR A 39 -17.29 -7.93 8.43
C TYR A 39 -17.96 -6.67 7.88
N ASP A 40 -17.17 -5.61 7.67
CA ASP A 40 -17.68 -4.29 7.32
C ASP A 40 -17.74 -4.06 5.80
N LEU A 41 -16.92 -4.77 5.02
CA LEU A 41 -16.82 -4.60 3.57
C LEU A 41 -17.30 -5.83 2.81
N THR A 42 -17.97 -5.58 1.69
CA THR A 42 -18.13 -6.57 0.63
C THR A 42 -16.79 -6.88 -0.03
N ALA A 43 -16.70 -8.01 -0.74
CA ALA A 43 -15.49 -8.37 -1.48
C ALA A 43 -15.07 -7.30 -2.51
N ALA A 44 -16.03 -6.59 -3.10
CA ALA A 44 -15.76 -5.52 -4.06
C ALA A 44 -15.17 -4.28 -3.35
N GLU A 45 -15.71 -3.89 -2.20
CA GLU A 45 -15.18 -2.78 -1.40
C GLU A 45 -13.79 -3.10 -0.85
N LEU A 46 -13.55 -4.33 -0.40
CA LEU A 46 -12.23 -4.77 0.04
C LEU A 46 -11.21 -4.72 -1.11
N ALA A 47 -11.59 -5.16 -2.31
CA ALA A 47 -10.74 -5.03 -3.49
C ALA A 47 -10.44 -3.56 -3.83
N GLY A 48 -11.43 -2.68 -3.69
CA GLY A 48 -11.27 -1.24 -3.83
C GLY A 48 -10.27 -0.66 -2.83
N ALA A 49 -10.45 -0.94 -1.54
CA ALA A 49 -9.54 -0.50 -0.48
C ALA A 49 -8.10 -0.98 -0.71
N CYS A 50 -7.92 -2.22 -1.19
CA CYS A 50 -6.60 -2.73 -1.55
C CYS A 50 -5.94 -1.91 -2.68
N ILE A 51 -6.70 -1.58 -3.73
CA ILE A 51 -6.20 -0.80 -4.86
C ILE A 51 -5.85 0.62 -4.42
N GLU A 52 -6.69 1.26 -3.62
CA GLU A 52 -6.48 2.61 -3.10
C GLU A 52 -5.22 2.69 -2.23
N ALA A 53 -5.03 1.76 -1.28
CA ALA A 53 -3.83 1.71 -0.44
C ALA A 53 -2.55 1.58 -1.29
N ILE A 54 -2.57 0.72 -2.32
CA ILE A 54 -1.44 0.55 -3.25
C ILE A 54 -1.19 1.84 -4.03
N GLN A 55 -2.24 2.47 -4.55
CA GLN A 55 -2.12 3.72 -5.31
C GLN A 55 -1.55 4.84 -4.43
N HIS A 56 -2.01 4.99 -3.20
CA HIS A 56 -1.46 5.96 -2.25
C HIS A 56 0.03 5.72 -1.98
N ALA A 57 0.43 4.46 -1.76
CA ALA A 57 1.83 4.12 -1.53
C ALA A 57 2.70 4.42 -2.78
N CYS A 58 2.19 4.10 -3.97
CA CYS A 58 2.86 4.40 -5.23
C CYS A 58 2.96 5.90 -5.52
N SER A 59 1.92 6.69 -5.26
CA SER A 59 1.92 8.14 -5.47
C SER A 59 2.86 8.89 -4.53
N ALA A 60 3.18 8.29 -3.38
CA ALA A 60 4.15 8.83 -2.44
C ALA A 60 5.60 8.45 -2.81
N LEU A 61 5.83 7.56 -3.80
CA LEU A 61 7.18 7.26 -4.27
C LEU A 61 7.81 8.51 -4.88
N PRO A 62 9.05 8.86 -4.48
CA PRO A 62 9.76 9.94 -5.12
C PRO A 62 9.95 9.60 -6.60
N ASP A 63 9.72 10.58 -7.47
CA ASP A 63 9.92 10.44 -8.91
C ASP A 63 11.42 10.26 -9.19
N THR A 64 11.90 9.02 -9.22
CA THR A 64 13.31 8.71 -9.52
C THR A 64 13.65 8.93 -11.00
N SER A 65 12.73 9.50 -11.77
CA SER A 65 12.83 9.80 -13.21
C SER A 65 13.68 11.04 -13.54
N HIS A 66 14.37 11.65 -12.56
CA HIS A 66 15.25 12.79 -12.83
C HIS A 66 16.66 12.31 -13.19
N HIS A 67 16.89 11.97 -14.46
CA HIS A 67 18.22 11.81 -15.03
C HIS A 67 18.75 13.22 -15.39
N PRO A 68 19.74 13.80 -14.68
CA PRO A 68 20.34 15.06 -15.12
C PRO A 68 21.09 14.80 -16.44
N ARG A 69 20.69 15.51 -17.49
CA ARG A 69 21.52 15.70 -18.69
C ARG A 69 22.43 16.90 -18.50
#